data_AF-A0A4U0T7S4-F1
#
_entry.id   AF-A0A4U0T7S4-F1
#
_cell.length_a   1.000
_cell.length_b   1.000
_cell.length_c   1.000
_cell.angle_alpha   90.00
_cell.angle_beta   90.00
_cell.angle_gamma   90.00
#
_symmetry.space_group_name_H-M   'P 1'
#
loop_
_entity.id
_entity.type
_entity.pdbx_description
1 polymer ?
#
loop_
_entity_poly.entity_id
_entity_poly.type
_entity_poly.pdbx_seq_one_letter_code
_entity_poly.pdbx_strand_id
1 'polypeptide(L)'
;MKSDGPPRPADGEARLSLLLRRTLWTSTPCCSFASADTATVTQCPCVVNNARALRCYYRRMTEANPFQRAYSRHHKQQRAADLLAAARTLGTRDGVRAVTLTAIATQAGVHASAVRRYYASREEILLALTEEGYRDWAHDIATRLAGRQDVTSGELARILTASLAERQLFCDLLTHVTLSLEREVSFERVHAFKSVAIIAVGTLADAITAASTLNQDQASDLITGVIAMTAPLWQAGHPAETLTRLYAEEPAMAHIGIDFEPTLTRLTTALIDGMTHPEHLSAQDPPRPLGQS
;
A
#
# COMPACT_ATOMS: atom_id res chain seq x y z
N MET A 1 8.86 -49.41 -10.88
CA MET A 1 8.06 -50.57 -10.42
C MET A 1 8.29 -50.71 -8.92
N LYS A 2 7.22 -50.92 -8.17
CA LYS A 2 7.05 -50.70 -6.72
C LYS A 2 8.11 -51.37 -5.82
N SER A 3 8.46 -50.71 -4.72
CA SER A 3 8.90 -51.37 -3.49
C SER A 3 8.38 -50.58 -2.28
N ASP A 4 7.70 -51.32 -1.40
CA ASP A 4 6.84 -50.89 -0.31
C ASP A 4 7.59 -50.24 0.87
N GLY A 5 6.92 -49.28 1.51
CA GLY A 5 7.35 -48.65 2.76
C GLY A 5 6.78 -49.34 4.02
N PRO A 6 7.43 -49.21 5.19
CA PRO A 6 6.93 -49.74 6.46
C PRO A 6 5.98 -48.74 7.19
N PRO A 7 5.19 -49.21 8.17
CA PRO A 7 3.85 -48.67 8.45
C PRO A 7 3.82 -47.49 9.43
N ARG A 8 2.74 -46.70 9.35
CA ARG A 8 2.36 -45.66 10.33
C ARG A 8 1.70 -46.28 11.57
N PRO A 9 1.97 -45.78 12.78
CA PRO A 9 1.12 -46.05 13.93
C PRO A 9 -0.03 -45.03 14.01
N ALA A 10 -1.25 -45.55 14.06
CA ALA A 10 -2.48 -44.80 14.32
C ALA A 10 -2.73 -44.64 15.82
N ASP A 11 -3.27 -43.47 16.16
CA ASP A 11 -4.32 -43.15 17.13
C ASP A 11 -4.35 -43.89 18.48
N GLY A 12 -4.07 -43.12 19.53
CA GLY A 12 -4.22 -43.52 20.93
C GLY A 12 -4.10 -42.31 21.88
N GLU A 13 -4.78 -41.21 21.57
CA GLU A 13 -5.11 -40.22 22.59
C GLU A 13 -6.12 -40.80 23.58
N ALA A 14 -6.04 -40.32 24.83
CA ALA A 14 -6.94 -40.60 25.96
C ALA A 14 -6.71 -41.89 26.75
N ARG A 15 -5.74 -41.84 27.67
CA ARG A 15 -5.94 -42.21 29.10
C ARG A 15 -4.68 -41.91 29.90
N LEU A 16 -4.84 -41.22 31.04
CA LEU A 16 -3.84 -40.85 32.07
C LEU A 16 -3.36 -39.39 32.07
N SER A 17 -4.25 -38.46 31.74
CA SER A 17 -4.38 -37.24 32.53
C SER A 17 -5.14 -37.56 33.82
N LEU A 18 -4.43 -37.88 34.89
CA LEU A 18 -4.83 -37.74 36.31
C LEU A 18 -3.87 -38.56 37.19
N LEU A 19 -2.77 -37.93 37.59
CA LEU A 19 -2.13 -38.04 38.92
C LEU A 19 -0.79 -37.32 38.83
N LEU A 20 -0.54 -36.42 39.79
CA LEU A 20 0.62 -35.53 39.94
C LEU A 20 0.50 -34.14 39.29
N ARG A 21 -0.57 -33.43 39.69
CA ARG A 21 -0.43 -32.00 40.05
C ARG A 21 0.35 -31.92 41.37
N ARG A 22 1.12 -30.83 41.50
CA ARG A 22 1.93 -30.36 42.66
C ARG A 22 3.32 -30.98 42.78
N THR A 23 4.29 -30.30 42.16
CA THR A 23 5.44 -29.77 42.88
C THR A 23 6.09 -28.67 42.03
N LEU A 24 5.77 -27.43 42.43
CA LEU A 24 6.66 -26.28 42.51
C LEU A 24 7.65 -26.09 41.35
N TRP A 25 7.27 -25.17 40.46
CA TRP A 25 8.21 -24.25 39.84
C TRP A 25 9.06 -23.58 40.94
N THR A 26 10.32 -23.96 41.03
CA THR A 26 11.38 -23.10 41.55
C THR A 26 12.40 -22.90 40.44
N SER A 27 12.20 -21.79 39.72
CA SER A 27 13.25 -21.12 38.98
C SER A 27 14.42 -20.85 39.91
N THR A 28 15.57 -21.48 39.66
CA THR A 28 16.87 -20.92 40.07
C THR A 28 17.73 -20.80 38.82
N PRO A 29 18.13 -19.58 38.43
CA PRO A 29 18.98 -19.35 37.27
C PRO A 29 20.43 -19.66 37.65
N CYS A 30 20.99 -20.76 37.16
CA CYS A 30 22.44 -20.94 37.17
C CYS A 30 23.02 -20.27 35.94
N CYS A 31 23.95 -19.35 36.16
CA CYS A 31 24.73 -18.58 35.19
C CYS A 31 24.11 -17.24 34.76
N SER A 32 24.06 -16.31 35.72
CA SER A 32 24.44 -14.93 35.45
C SER A 32 25.98 -14.86 35.54
N PHE A 33 26.67 -14.55 34.45
CA PHE A 33 27.86 -13.67 34.42
C PHE A 33 28.40 -13.55 32.99
N ALA A 34 28.58 -12.31 32.56
CA ALA A 34 29.35 -11.93 31.40
C ALA A 34 30.84 -11.99 31.72
N SER A 35 31.64 -12.58 30.83
CA SER A 35 32.94 -12.04 30.40
C SER A 35 33.52 -12.96 29.32
N ALA A 36 34.12 -12.34 28.33
CA ALA A 36 34.90 -12.98 27.30
C ALA A 36 36.21 -13.49 27.92
N ASP A 37 36.43 -14.81 27.92
CA ASP A 37 37.77 -15.41 27.89
C ASP A 37 37.68 -16.91 27.57
N THR A 38 38.49 -17.35 26.61
CA THR A 38 38.34 -18.61 25.87
C THR A 38 38.94 -19.85 26.55
N ALA A 39 39.23 -19.83 27.87
CA ALA A 39 40.19 -20.78 28.44
C ALA A 39 39.72 -21.69 29.59
N THR A 40 38.44 -21.72 29.96
CA THR A 40 38.02 -22.58 31.11
C THR A 40 36.62 -23.18 30.94
N VAL A 41 36.47 -24.11 29.98
CA VAL A 41 35.25 -24.92 29.80
C VAL A 41 35.54 -26.41 30.06
N THR A 42 36.33 -26.72 31.09
CA THR A 42 36.73 -28.11 31.39
C THR A 42 36.22 -28.64 32.72
N GLN A 43 35.27 -27.97 33.37
CA GLN A 43 34.70 -28.44 34.65
C GLN A 43 33.23 -28.06 34.83
N CYS A 44 32.39 -28.48 33.86
CA CYS A 44 30.94 -28.49 34.05
C CYS A 44 30.44 -29.95 34.12
N PRO A 45 29.71 -30.39 35.18
CA PRO A 45 29.33 -31.80 35.40
C PRO A 45 28.29 -32.39 34.42
N CYS A 46 28.09 -31.81 33.24
CA CYS A 46 27.13 -32.29 32.24
C CYS A 46 27.77 -33.06 31.07
N VAL A 47 29.10 -33.23 31.06
CA VAL A 47 29.85 -33.92 29.99
C VAL A 47 29.96 -35.43 30.26
N VAL A 48 28.85 -36.10 30.57
CA VAL A 48 28.76 -37.57 30.52
C VAL A 48 27.36 -37.97 30.05
N ASN A 49 27.04 -37.74 28.76
CA ASN A 49 26.17 -38.63 27.97
C ASN A 49 26.02 -38.13 26.52
N ASN A 50 26.46 -38.97 25.57
CA ASN A 50 26.57 -38.67 24.13
C ASN A 50 25.26 -38.36 23.38
N ALA A 51 24.08 -38.42 24.03
CA ALA A 51 22.80 -38.08 23.41
C ALA A 51 22.30 -36.65 23.69
N ARG A 52 22.87 -35.94 24.69
CA ARG A 52 22.45 -34.55 25.04
C ARG A 52 23.27 -33.47 24.36
N ALA A 53 24.56 -33.71 24.11
CA ALA A 53 25.43 -32.75 23.43
C ALA A 53 24.96 -32.44 22.00
N LEU A 54 24.50 -33.46 21.26
CA LEU A 54 23.93 -33.29 19.92
C LEU A 54 22.58 -32.56 19.93
N ARG A 55 21.75 -32.69 20.98
CA ARG A 55 20.51 -31.92 21.12
C ARG A 55 20.76 -30.45 21.42
N CYS A 56 21.78 -30.11 22.22
CA CYS A 56 22.15 -28.70 22.43
C CYS A 56 22.75 -28.08 21.16
N TYR A 57 23.54 -28.84 20.40
CA TYR A 57 24.08 -28.39 19.12
C TYR A 57 22.99 -28.20 18.06
N TYR A 58 22.02 -29.12 17.96
CA TYR A 58 20.89 -29.01 17.03
C TYR A 58 19.82 -27.99 17.46
N ARG A 59 19.56 -27.81 18.76
CA ARG A 59 18.62 -26.79 19.28
C ARG A 59 19.15 -25.37 19.10
N ARG A 60 20.48 -25.19 19.16
CA ARG A 60 21.14 -23.90 18.86
C ARG A 60 21.17 -23.58 17.36
N MET A 61 21.01 -24.57 16.48
CA MET A 61 20.86 -24.38 15.03
C MET A 61 19.42 -24.08 14.58
N THR A 62 18.40 -24.41 15.38
CA THR A 62 16.99 -24.19 15.02
C THR A 62 16.32 -23.01 15.74
N GLU A 63 16.89 -22.54 16.86
CA GLU A 63 16.46 -21.29 17.51
C GLU A 63 17.27 -20.10 16.98
N ALA A 64 17.08 -19.71 15.71
CA ALA A 64 17.71 -18.49 15.22
C ALA A 64 17.17 -17.28 16.00
N ASN A 65 18.11 -16.53 16.56
CA ASN A 65 17.90 -15.51 17.60
C ASN A 65 16.83 -14.47 17.16
N PRO A 66 15.70 -14.34 17.88
CA PRO A 66 14.60 -13.46 17.50
C PRO A 66 15.04 -11.99 17.39
N PHE A 67 16.04 -11.55 18.18
CA PHE A 67 16.62 -10.22 18.09
C PHE A 67 17.33 -9.96 16.76
N GLN A 68 18.11 -10.92 16.28
CA GLN A 68 18.87 -10.81 15.03
C GLN A 68 17.93 -10.88 13.80
N ARG A 69 16.82 -11.63 13.92
CA ARG A 69 15.72 -11.65 12.93
C ARG A 69 14.95 -10.32 12.90
N ALA A 70 14.63 -9.75 14.06
CA ALA A 70 13.92 -8.48 14.17
C ALA A 70 14.76 -7.32 13.62
N TYR A 71 16.06 -7.26 13.94
CA TYR A 71 16.98 -6.26 13.42
C TYR A 71 17.17 -6.38 11.90
N SER A 72 17.33 -7.60 11.38
CA SER A 72 17.41 -7.86 9.94
C SER A 72 16.12 -7.47 9.19
N ARG A 73 14.95 -7.75 9.78
CA ARG A 73 13.65 -7.32 9.23
C ARG A 73 13.52 -5.80 9.21
N HIS A 74 13.93 -5.13 10.28
CA HIS A 74 13.92 -3.67 10.37
C HIS A 74 14.85 -3.03 9.32
N HIS A 75 16.08 -3.54 9.16
CA HIS A 75 16.99 -3.11 8.10
C HIS A 75 16.38 -3.32 6.70
N LYS A 76 15.73 -4.46 6.47
CA LYS A 76 15.05 -4.74 5.20
C LYS A 76 13.92 -3.74 4.93
N GLN A 77 13.12 -3.42 5.95
CA GLN A 77 12.03 -2.45 5.86
C GLN A 77 12.56 -1.03 5.62
N GLN A 78 13.61 -0.62 6.33
CA GLN A 78 14.24 0.68 6.14
C GLN A 78 14.76 0.83 4.71
N ARG A 79 15.42 -0.20 4.16
CA ARG A 79 15.89 -0.16 2.77
C ARG A 79 14.77 -0.07 1.75
N ALA A 80 13.66 -0.77 1.96
CA ALA A 80 12.49 -0.62 1.10
C ALA A 80 11.92 0.81 1.17
N ALA A 81 11.85 1.38 2.38
CA ALA A 81 11.41 2.76 2.57
C ALA A 81 12.35 3.78 1.90
N ASP A 82 13.67 3.59 1.97
CA ASP A 82 14.65 4.44 1.30
C ASP A 82 14.44 4.44 -0.23
N LEU A 83 14.19 3.27 -0.82
CA LEU A 83 13.91 3.13 -2.25
C LEU A 83 12.59 3.79 -2.65
N LEU A 84 11.57 3.66 -1.81
CA LEU A 84 10.27 4.29 -2.01
C LEU A 84 10.38 5.82 -1.93
N ALA A 85 11.14 6.35 -0.97
CA ALA A 85 11.42 7.77 -0.83
C ALA A 85 12.23 8.32 -2.02
N ALA A 86 13.18 7.55 -2.55
CA ALA A 86 13.90 7.89 -3.77
C ALA A 86 12.95 7.97 -4.98
N ALA A 87 12.06 6.99 -5.14
CA ALA A 87 11.05 7.01 -6.20
C ALA A 87 10.08 8.19 -6.06
N ARG A 88 9.65 8.51 -4.83
CA ARG A 88 8.82 9.70 -4.54
C ARG A 88 9.51 10.98 -4.96
N THR A 89 10.80 11.13 -4.63
CA THR A 89 11.60 12.30 -4.98
C THR A 89 11.70 12.47 -6.49
N LEU A 90 11.99 11.38 -7.22
CA LEU A 90 12.06 11.40 -8.67
C LEU A 90 10.71 11.70 -9.31
N GLY A 91 9.64 11.04 -8.87
CA GLY A 91 8.29 11.24 -9.42
C GLY A 91 7.77 12.65 -9.18
N THR A 92 8.09 13.26 -8.03
CA THR A 92 7.69 14.64 -7.72
C THR A 92 8.45 15.66 -8.57
N ARG A 93 9.74 15.40 -8.84
CA ARG A 93 10.61 16.33 -9.59
C ARG A 93 10.41 16.22 -11.11
N ASP A 94 10.34 14.99 -11.63
CA ASP A 94 10.45 14.70 -13.05
C ASP A 94 9.17 14.09 -13.65
N GLY A 95 8.14 13.84 -12.83
CA GLY A 95 6.93 13.12 -13.19
C GLY A 95 7.09 11.60 -13.18
N VAL A 96 5.96 10.88 -13.08
CA VAL A 96 5.93 9.41 -12.94
C VAL A 96 6.54 8.70 -14.17
N ARG A 97 6.39 9.29 -15.36
CA ARG A 97 6.94 8.75 -16.61
C ARG A 97 8.47 8.67 -16.63
N ALA A 98 9.15 9.62 -15.97
CA ALA A 98 10.61 9.69 -15.95
C ALA A 98 11.26 8.74 -14.93
N VAL A 99 10.47 8.21 -13.98
CA VAL A 99 10.96 7.28 -12.97
C VAL A 99 11.39 5.96 -13.64
N THR A 100 12.60 5.50 -13.35
CA THR A 100 13.14 4.19 -13.79
C THR A 100 13.81 3.47 -12.62
N LEU A 101 13.95 2.14 -12.67
CA LEU A 101 14.69 1.39 -11.64
C LEU A 101 16.13 1.87 -11.48
N THR A 102 16.79 2.22 -12.58
CA THR A 102 18.16 2.75 -12.57
C THR A 102 18.21 4.11 -11.89
N ALA A 103 17.29 5.02 -12.23
CA ALA A 103 17.22 6.33 -11.58
C ALA A 103 16.94 6.21 -10.07
N ILE A 104 16.03 5.31 -9.67
CA ILE A 104 15.75 5.02 -8.26
C ILE A 104 17.00 4.52 -7.55
N ALA A 105 17.74 3.57 -8.16
CA ALA A 105 18.96 3.03 -7.59
C ALA A 105 20.02 4.12 -7.38
N THR A 106 20.23 4.96 -8.40
CA THR A 106 21.14 6.11 -8.33
C THR A 106 20.72 7.09 -7.25
N GLN A 107 19.44 7.47 -7.19
CA GLN A 107 18.90 8.39 -6.19
C GLN A 107 19.04 7.84 -4.76
N ALA A 108 18.90 6.52 -4.58
CA ALA A 108 19.06 5.85 -3.29
C ALA A 108 20.51 5.48 -2.95
N GLY A 109 21.48 5.77 -3.83
CA GLY A 109 22.89 5.43 -3.63
C GLY A 109 23.19 3.92 -3.60
N VAL A 110 22.39 3.12 -4.31
CA VAL A 110 22.56 1.65 -4.39
C VAL A 110 22.76 1.19 -5.83
N HIS A 111 23.32 0.00 -6.00
CA HIS A 111 23.41 -0.62 -7.31
C HIS A 111 22.03 -1.08 -7.81
N ALA A 112 21.75 -0.98 -9.11
CA ALA A 112 20.45 -1.32 -9.69
C ALA A 112 19.98 -2.75 -9.40
N SER A 113 20.92 -3.72 -9.35
CA SER A 113 20.58 -5.11 -8.98
C SER A 113 20.13 -5.27 -7.52
N ALA A 114 20.48 -4.34 -6.63
CA ALA A 114 20.06 -4.38 -5.23
C ALA A 114 18.58 -3.99 -5.05
N VAL A 115 18.04 -3.14 -5.93
CA VAL A 115 16.62 -2.73 -5.91
C VAL A 115 15.69 -3.93 -6.09
N ARG A 116 16.08 -4.86 -6.99
CA ARG A 116 15.32 -6.08 -7.31
C ARG A 116 15.14 -7.04 -6.13
N ARG A 117 15.89 -6.87 -5.04
CA ARG A 117 15.74 -7.65 -3.80
C ARG A 117 14.55 -7.19 -2.94
N TYR A 118 14.05 -5.99 -3.20
CA TYR A 118 12.97 -5.35 -2.43
C TYR A 118 11.70 -5.18 -3.26
N TYR A 119 11.85 -4.86 -4.54
CA TYR A 119 10.74 -4.69 -5.49
C TYR A 119 11.06 -5.38 -6.81
N ALA A 120 10.13 -6.17 -7.34
CA ALA A 120 10.33 -6.93 -8.57
C ALA A 120 10.43 -6.02 -9.81
N SER A 121 9.68 -4.92 -9.81
CA SER A 121 9.61 -3.96 -10.92
C SER A 121 9.50 -2.51 -10.43
N ARG A 122 9.61 -1.56 -11.36
CA ARG A 122 9.34 -0.15 -11.08
C ARG A 122 7.86 0.03 -10.72
N GLU A 123 7.00 -0.68 -11.42
CA GLU A 123 5.55 -0.59 -11.30
C GLU A 123 5.09 -1.00 -9.91
N GLU A 124 5.78 -1.98 -9.30
CA GLU A 124 5.55 -2.36 -7.90
C GLU A 124 5.84 -1.22 -6.91
N ILE A 125 6.93 -0.47 -7.14
CA ILE A 125 7.31 0.69 -6.33
C ILE A 125 6.28 1.82 -6.52
N LEU A 126 5.89 2.09 -7.76
CA LEU A 126 4.91 3.12 -8.06
C LEU A 126 3.53 2.79 -7.48
N LEU A 127 3.10 1.52 -7.50
CA LEU A 127 1.87 1.09 -6.81
C LEU A 127 1.98 1.28 -5.30
N ALA A 128 3.14 1.01 -4.70
CA ALA A 128 3.34 1.26 -3.27
C ALA A 128 3.23 2.76 -2.93
N LEU A 129 3.73 3.67 -3.80
CA LEU A 129 3.49 5.11 -3.64
C LEU A 129 2.01 5.48 -3.80
N THR A 130 1.31 4.85 -4.75
CA THR A 130 -0.13 5.08 -4.92
C THR A 130 -0.91 4.66 -3.67
N GLU A 131 -0.53 3.55 -3.03
CA GLU A 131 -1.15 3.12 -1.76
C GLU A 131 -0.96 4.13 -0.63
N GLU A 132 0.24 4.72 -0.52
CA GLU A 132 0.48 5.82 0.42
C GLU A 132 -0.41 7.02 0.08
N GLY A 133 -0.51 7.39 -1.20
CA GLY A 133 -1.41 8.45 -1.66
C GLY A 133 -2.87 8.22 -1.30
N TYR A 134 -3.40 6.99 -1.48
CA TYR A 134 -4.76 6.64 -1.07
C TYR A 134 -4.97 6.78 0.44
N ARG A 135 -4.05 6.26 1.25
CA ARG A 135 -4.13 6.34 2.72
C ARG A 135 -4.07 7.79 3.19
N ASP A 136 -3.12 8.56 2.67
CA ASP A 136 -2.90 9.95 3.04
C ASP A 136 -4.07 10.85 2.60
N TRP A 137 -4.69 10.56 1.45
CA TRP A 137 -5.87 11.28 0.97
C TRP A 137 -7.10 10.97 1.81
N ALA A 138 -7.37 9.68 2.08
CA ALA A 138 -8.48 9.26 2.91
C ALA A 138 -8.41 9.84 4.33
N HIS A 139 -7.23 9.81 4.95
CA HIS A 139 -7.02 10.37 6.28
C HIS A 139 -7.25 11.88 6.33
N ASP A 140 -6.75 12.63 5.35
CA ASP A 140 -6.89 14.07 5.29
C ASP A 140 -8.36 14.49 5.06
N ILE A 141 -9.07 13.85 4.14
CA ILE A 141 -10.50 14.13 3.94
C ILE A 141 -11.31 13.82 5.19
N ALA A 142 -11.08 12.67 5.82
CA ALA A 142 -11.74 12.32 7.08
C ALA A 142 -11.47 13.39 8.15
N THR A 143 -10.25 13.93 8.20
CA THR A 143 -9.87 15.00 9.13
C THR A 143 -10.56 16.33 8.78
N ARG A 144 -10.60 16.73 7.50
CA ARG A 144 -11.24 17.98 7.03
C ARG A 144 -12.76 17.98 7.22
N LEU A 145 -13.39 16.79 7.22
CA LEU A 145 -14.84 16.62 7.37
C LEU A 145 -15.27 16.28 8.80
N ALA A 146 -14.33 15.93 9.70
CA ALA A 146 -14.63 15.55 11.07
C ALA A 146 -15.46 16.62 11.80
N GLY A 147 -16.61 16.21 12.35
CA GLY A 147 -17.51 17.07 13.12
C GLY A 147 -18.31 18.08 12.31
N ARG A 148 -18.17 18.09 10.98
CA ARG A 148 -19.00 18.92 10.09
C ARG A 148 -20.31 18.21 9.77
N GLN A 149 -21.36 19.00 9.58
CA GLN A 149 -22.67 18.54 9.13
C GLN A 149 -23.18 19.50 8.06
N ASP A 150 -24.08 19.02 7.21
CA ASP A 150 -24.74 19.81 6.15
C ASP A 150 -23.76 20.56 5.23
N VAL A 151 -22.60 19.95 4.94
CA VAL A 151 -21.61 20.51 4.02
C VAL A 151 -22.24 20.59 2.63
N THR A 152 -22.25 21.81 2.07
CA THR A 152 -22.84 22.07 0.75
C THR A 152 -22.04 21.42 -0.38
N SER A 153 -22.67 21.18 -1.54
CA SER A 153 -21.99 20.61 -2.72
C SER A 153 -20.73 21.38 -3.12
N GLY A 154 -20.79 22.71 -3.12
CA GLY A 154 -19.66 23.57 -3.46
C GLY A 154 -18.54 23.54 -2.42
N GLU A 155 -18.87 23.37 -1.14
CA GLU A 155 -17.86 23.18 -0.09
C GLU A 155 -17.20 21.81 -0.18
N LEU A 156 -17.98 20.75 -0.33
CA LEU A 156 -17.47 19.39 -0.46
C LEU A 156 -16.56 19.26 -1.69
N ALA A 157 -16.99 19.80 -2.82
CA ALA A 157 -16.17 19.83 -4.04
C ALA A 157 -14.82 20.51 -3.78
N ARG A 158 -14.81 21.72 -3.19
CA ARG A 158 -13.56 22.43 -2.88
C ARG A 158 -12.64 21.65 -1.95
N ILE A 159 -13.20 20.99 -0.92
CA ILE A 159 -12.41 20.19 0.02
C ILE A 159 -11.73 19.04 -0.72
N LEU A 160 -12.48 18.29 -1.54
CA LEU A 160 -11.97 17.18 -2.33
C LEU A 160 -10.90 17.66 -3.32
N THR A 161 -11.18 18.71 -4.09
CA THR A 161 -10.26 19.19 -5.12
C THR A 161 -9.01 19.82 -4.57
N ALA A 162 -9.10 20.64 -3.51
CA ALA A 162 -7.92 21.21 -2.86
C ALA A 162 -7.02 20.12 -2.29
N SER A 163 -7.60 19.10 -1.63
CA SER A 163 -6.81 17.97 -1.12
C SER A 163 -6.07 17.20 -2.22
N LEU A 164 -6.63 17.12 -3.43
CA LEU A 164 -5.97 16.48 -4.57
C LEU A 164 -4.91 17.38 -5.20
N ALA A 165 -5.18 18.69 -5.31
CA ALA A 165 -4.21 19.67 -5.82
C ALA A 165 -2.94 19.75 -4.95
N GLU A 166 -3.07 19.54 -3.63
CA GLU A 166 -1.95 19.40 -2.69
C GLU A 166 -1.13 18.11 -2.90
N ARG A 167 -1.64 17.14 -3.68
CA ARG A 167 -1.06 15.80 -3.88
C ARG A 167 -0.74 15.53 -5.35
N GLN A 168 0.10 16.38 -5.93
CA GLN A 168 0.51 16.35 -7.33
C GLN A 168 0.97 14.96 -7.83
N LEU A 169 1.89 14.33 -7.09
CA LEU A 169 2.41 13.00 -7.44
C LEU A 169 1.29 11.93 -7.42
N PHE A 170 0.34 12.02 -6.48
CA PHE A 170 -0.77 11.08 -6.43
C PHE A 170 -1.69 11.26 -7.65
N CYS A 171 -2.01 12.51 -8.02
CA CYS A 171 -2.79 12.80 -9.23
C CYS A 171 -2.12 12.24 -10.50
N ASP A 172 -0.80 12.38 -10.63
CA ASP A 172 -0.04 11.78 -11.74
C ASP A 172 -0.06 10.24 -11.71
N LEU A 173 0.13 9.64 -10.52
CA LEU A 173 0.08 8.19 -10.33
C LEU A 173 -1.28 7.58 -10.71
N LEU A 174 -2.40 8.24 -10.38
CA LEU A 174 -3.75 7.76 -10.70
C LEU A 174 -3.93 7.50 -12.21
N THR A 175 -3.33 8.32 -13.07
CA THR A 175 -3.32 8.11 -14.53
C THR A 175 -2.60 6.82 -14.91
N HIS A 176 -1.47 6.56 -14.26
CA HIS A 176 -0.62 5.41 -14.57
C HIS A 176 -1.17 4.09 -14.02
N VAL A 177 -1.92 4.12 -12.92
CA VAL A 177 -2.54 2.95 -12.29
C VAL A 177 -3.37 2.17 -13.30
N THR A 178 -4.38 2.81 -13.90
CA THR A 178 -5.30 2.18 -14.86
C THR A 178 -4.64 1.94 -16.21
N LEU A 179 -3.71 2.82 -16.61
CA LEU A 179 -3.05 2.73 -17.90
C LEU A 179 -2.01 1.63 -17.96
N SER A 180 -1.25 1.36 -16.90
CA SER A 180 -0.09 0.46 -16.97
C SER A 180 0.22 -0.30 -15.70
N LEU A 181 0.15 0.33 -14.53
CA LEU A 181 0.76 -0.25 -13.32
C LEU A 181 0.07 -1.55 -12.90
N GLU A 182 -1.26 -1.63 -13.02
CA GLU A 182 -2.03 -2.83 -12.66
C GLU A 182 -1.78 -4.01 -13.61
N ARG A 183 -1.33 -3.75 -14.84
CA ARG A 183 -1.14 -4.80 -15.87
C ARG A 183 0.25 -5.42 -15.83
N GLU A 184 1.22 -4.69 -15.29
CA GLU A 184 2.66 -5.02 -15.35
C GLU A 184 3.19 -5.59 -14.02
N VAL A 185 2.31 -5.99 -13.10
CA VAL A 185 2.68 -6.61 -11.82
C VAL A 185 1.95 -7.94 -11.61
N SER A 186 2.39 -8.72 -10.62
CA SER A 186 1.76 -10.01 -10.31
C SER A 186 0.33 -9.83 -9.77
N PHE A 187 -0.48 -10.89 -9.90
CA PHE A 187 -1.84 -10.92 -9.35
C PHE A 187 -1.87 -10.58 -7.85
N GLU A 188 -0.96 -11.15 -7.06
CA GLU A 188 -0.87 -10.90 -5.62
C GLU A 188 -0.59 -9.43 -5.32
N ARG A 189 0.23 -8.79 -6.15
CA ARG A 189 0.57 -7.38 -5.99
C ARG A 189 -0.61 -6.47 -6.33
N VAL A 190 -1.33 -6.74 -7.41
CA VAL A 190 -2.57 -6.02 -7.76
C VAL A 190 -3.61 -6.21 -6.65
N HIS A 191 -3.79 -7.43 -6.16
CA HIS A 191 -4.73 -7.73 -5.10
C HIS A 191 -4.41 -6.93 -3.82
N ALA A 192 -3.14 -6.91 -3.40
CA ALA A 192 -2.71 -6.11 -2.26
C ALA A 192 -2.99 -4.61 -2.45
N PHE A 193 -2.68 -4.08 -3.64
CA PHE A 193 -2.96 -2.69 -4.00
C PHE A 193 -4.46 -2.37 -3.94
N LYS A 194 -5.31 -3.16 -4.62
CA LYS A 194 -6.76 -2.97 -4.64
C LYS A 194 -7.37 -3.08 -3.25
N SER A 195 -6.85 -3.97 -2.41
CA SER A 195 -7.31 -4.09 -1.01
C SER A 195 -7.10 -2.79 -0.24
N VAL A 196 -5.94 -2.13 -0.39
CA VAL A 196 -5.68 -0.81 0.21
C VAL A 196 -6.59 0.26 -0.37
N ALA A 197 -6.73 0.31 -1.70
CA ALA A 197 -7.56 1.29 -2.37
C ALA A 197 -9.04 1.19 -1.92
N ILE A 198 -9.60 -0.01 -1.82
CA ILE A 198 -10.97 -0.25 -1.36
C ILE A 198 -11.18 0.25 0.08
N ILE A 199 -10.25 -0.03 0.99
CA ILE A 199 -10.34 0.44 2.38
C ILE A 199 -10.29 1.98 2.44
N ALA A 200 -9.40 2.61 1.66
CA ALA A 200 -9.29 4.05 1.59
C ALA A 200 -10.55 4.70 1.00
N VAL A 201 -11.11 4.13 -0.07
CA VAL A 201 -12.38 4.58 -0.66
C VAL A 201 -13.54 4.43 0.32
N GLY A 202 -13.61 3.33 1.07
CA GLY A 202 -14.61 3.15 2.13
C GLY A 202 -14.49 4.24 3.20
N THR A 203 -13.26 4.54 3.65
CA THR A 203 -13.00 5.59 4.65
C THR A 203 -13.43 6.97 4.14
N LEU A 204 -13.17 7.27 2.87
CA LEU A 204 -13.62 8.51 2.21
C LEU A 204 -15.15 8.57 2.14
N ALA A 205 -15.80 7.49 1.73
CA ALA A 205 -17.25 7.42 1.59
C ALA A 205 -17.92 7.63 2.95
N ASP A 206 -17.44 6.98 4.00
CA ASP A 206 -17.96 7.15 5.37
C ASP A 206 -17.86 8.61 5.84
N ALA A 207 -16.72 9.27 5.59
CA ALA A 207 -16.52 10.67 5.95
C ALA A 207 -17.44 11.63 5.17
N ILE A 208 -17.65 11.37 3.88
CA ILE A 208 -18.52 12.17 3.02
C ILE A 208 -19.99 12.00 3.42
N THR A 209 -20.44 10.76 3.62
CA THR A 209 -21.81 10.43 4.07
C THR A 209 -22.11 11.08 5.43
N ALA A 210 -21.14 11.09 6.36
CA ALA A 210 -21.33 11.69 7.68
C ALA A 210 -21.46 13.23 7.65
N ALA A 211 -20.83 13.89 6.67
CA ALA A 211 -20.74 15.34 6.62
C ALA A 211 -21.70 16.02 5.62
N SER A 212 -22.35 15.25 4.74
CA SER A 212 -23.18 15.77 3.65
C SER A 212 -24.54 15.05 3.57
N THR A 213 -25.37 15.42 2.59
CA THR A 213 -26.66 14.76 2.33
C THR A 213 -26.55 13.52 1.44
N LEU A 214 -25.34 13.15 1.00
CA LEU A 214 -25.12 11.99 0.14
C LEU A 214 -25.23 10.69 0.95
N ASN A 215 -25.83 9.67 0.35
CA ASN A 215 -25.77 8.32 0.89
C ASN A 215 -24.45 7.62 0.52
N GLN A 216 -24.24 6.41 1.06
CA GLN A 216 -22.99 5.67 0.88
C GLN A 216 -22.67 5.33 -0.59
N ASP A 217 -23.69 4.97 -1.38
CA ASP A 217 -23.51 4.61 -2.79
C ASP A 217 -23.14 5.86 -3.60
N GLN A 218 -23.84 6.98 -3.36
CA GLN A 218 -23.54 8.27 -3.98
C GLN A 218 -22.15 8.78 -3.60
N ALA A 219 -21.73 8.62 -2.34
CA ALA A 219 -20.38 8.99 -1.90
C ALA A 219 -19.31 8.14 -2.61
N SER A 220 -19.55 6.83 -2.78
CA SER A 220 -18.66 5.91 -3.50
C SER A 220 -18.56 6.26 -4.99
N ASP A 221 -19.69 6.56 -5.63
CA ASP A 221 -19.75 7.01 -7.02
C ASP A 221 -19.07 8.38 -7.20
N LEU A 222 -19.25 9.30 -6.26
CA LEU A 222 -18.57 10.59 -6.24
C LEU A 222 -17.05 10.41 -6.22
N ILE A 223 -16.51 9.58 -5.33
CA ILE A 223 -15.08 9.30 -5.24
C ILE A 223 -14.57 8.70 -6.55
N THR A 224 -15.31 7.75 -7.12
CA THR A 224 -14.98 7.12 -8.40
C THR A 224 -14.93 8.15 -9.53
N GLY A 225 -15.95 9.02 -9.61
CA GLY A 225 -16.02 10.10 -10.59
C GLY A 225 -14.88 11.11 -10.42
N VAL A 226 -14.59 11.53 -9.18
CA VAL A 226 -13.48 12.44 -8.87
C VAL A 226 -12.15 11.85 -9.30
N ILE A 227 -11.86 10.57 -8.97
CA ILE A 227 -10.62 9.90 -9.40
C ILE A 227 -10.56 9.83 -10.94
N ALA A 228 -11.66 9.45 -11.60
CA ALA A 228 -11.72 9.33 -13.05
C ALA A 228 -11.51 10.65 -13.79
N MET A 229 -11.97 11.77 -13.23
CA MET A 229 -11.72 13.11 -13.77
C MET A 229 -10.33 13.64 -13.44
N THR A 230 -9.81 13.33 -12.24
CA THR A 230 -8.51 13.81 -11.76
C THR A 230 -7.38 13.43 -12.69
N ALA A 231 -7.31 12.16 -13.10
CA ALA A 231 -6.23 11.64 -13.94
C ALA A 231 -6.04 12.42 -15.27
N PRO A 232 -7.06 12.53 -16.15
CA PRO A 232 -6.91 13.27 -17.40
C PRO A 232 -6.76 14.79 -17.19
N LEU A 233 -7.46 15.38 -16.21
CA LEU A 233 -7.33 16.83 -15.95
C LEU A 233 -5.94 17.20 -15.44
N TRP A 234 -5.32 16.33 -14.63
CA TRP A 234 -3.96 16.54 -14.14
C TRP A 234 -2.96 16.58 -15.30
N GLN A 235 -3.03 15.62 -16.24
CA GLN A 235 -2.15 15.58 -17.41
C GLN A 235 -2.38 16.76 -18.36
N ALA A 236 -3.63 17.19 -18.52
CA ALA A 236 -3.97 18.33 -19.36
C ALA A 236 -3.50 19.67 -18.76
N GLY A 237 -3.56 19.81 -17.43
CA GLY A 237 -3.05 20.99 -16.72
C GLY A 237 -1.54 21.02 -16.52
N HIS A 238 -0.86 19.89 -16.71
CA HIS A 238 0.60 19.76 -16.57
C HIS A 238 1.23 19.15 -17.83
N PRO A 239 1.17 19.88 -18.97
CA PRO A 239 1.61 19.35 -20.25
C PRO A 239 3.14 19.13 -20.31
N ALA A 240 3.56 18.22 -21.20
CA ALA A 240 4.98 18.00 -21.49
C ALA A 240 5.66 19.26 -22.06
N GLU A 241 6.98 19.34 -21.92
CA GLU A 241 7.80 20.50 -22.34
C GLU A 241 7.51 20.94 -23.78
N THR A 242 7.30 20.01 -24.72
CA THR A 242 6.94 20.33 -26.11
C THR A 242 5.65 21.15 -26.22
N LEU A 243 4.63 20.81 -25.44
CA LEU A 243 3.35 21.53 -25.41
C LEU A 243 3.49 22.84 -24.64
N THR A 244 4.24 22.85 -23.53
CA THR A 244 4.55 24.09 -22.80
C THR A 244 5.27 25.10 -23.70
N ARG A 245 6.22 24.64 -24.51
CA ARG A 245 6.91 25.46 -25.51
C ARG A 245 5.95 25.93 -26.60
N LEU A 246 5.11 25.04 -27.14
CA LEU A 246 4.10 25.41 -28.13
C LEU A 246 3.18 26.52 -27.60
N TYR A 247 2.68 26.40 -26.38
CA TYR A 247 1.78 27.40 -25.79
C TYR A 247 2.47 28.74 -25.50
N ALA A 248 3.78 28.72 -25.22
CA ALA A 248 4.58 29.93 -25.07
C ALA A 248 4.87 30.62 -26.43
N GLU A 249 5.16 29.84 -27.47
CA GLU A 249 5.44 30.32 -28.82
C GLU A 249 4.15 30.76 -29.56
N GLU A 250 3.03 30.08 -29.32
CA GLU A 250 1.72 30.30 -29.97
C GLU A 250 0.59 30.46 -28.92
N PRO A 251 0.45 31.64 -28.27
CA PRO A 251 -0.57 31.86 -27.22
C PRO A 251 -2.02 31.65 -27.70
N ALA A 252 -2.28 31.79 -28.99
CA ALA A 252 -3.58 31.51 -29.59
C ALA A 252 -3.96 30.00 -29.55
N MET A 253 -2.99 29.12 -29.33
CA MET A 253 -3.22 27.68 -29.15
C MET A 253 -3.32 27.30 -27.65
N ALA A 254 -2.96 28.21 -26.74
CA ALA A 254 -3.00 27.99 -25.29
C ALA A 254 -4.42 28.02 -24.71
N HIS A 255 -5.45 28.35 -25.51
CA HIS A 255 -6.86 28.42 -25.10
C HIS A 255 -7.44 27.07 -24.63
N ILE A 256 -6.73 25.97 -24.84
CA ILE A 256 -7.07 24.62 -24.37
C ILE A 256 -6.46 24.33 -22.97
N GLY A 257 -5.64 25.23 -22.42
CA GLY A 257 -5.00 25.07 -21.11
C GLY A 257 -6.01 24.86 -19.99
N ILE A 258 -6.03 23.67 -19.40
CA ILE A 258 -6.92 23.33 -18.30
C ILE A 258 -6.30 23.80 -16.99
N ASP A 259 -6.96 24.72 -16.30
CA ASP A 259 -6.65 25.00 -14.89
C ASP A 259 -7.23 23.87 -14.04
N PHE A 260 -6.34 23.01 -13.51
CA PHE A 260 -6.68 21.74 -12.90
C PHE A 260 -7.69 21.89 -11.77
N GLU A 261 -7.35 22.69 -10.75
CA GLU A 261 -8.16 22.79 -9.53
C GLU A 261 -9.52 23.45 -9.80
N PRO A 262 -9.61 24.65 -10.41
CA PRO A 262 -10.92 25.27 -10.67
C PRO A 262 -11.80 24.43 -11.60
N THR A 263 -11.21 23.74 -12.59
CA THR A 263 -11.98 22.89 -13.50
C THR A 263 -12.50 21.66 -12.78
N LEU A 264 -11.66 20.97 -12.01
CA LEU A 264 -12.09 19.83 -11.21
C LEU A 264 -13.17 20.26 -10.20
N THR A 265 -13.02 21.42 -9.54
CA THR A 265 -14.01 21.90 -8.57
C THR A 265 -15.37 22.08 -9.24
N ARG A 266 -15.44 22.75 -10.39
CA ARG A 266 -16.72 22.96 -11.12
C ARG A 266 -17.37 21.63 -11.50
N LEU A 267 -16.59 20.68 -12.03
CA LEU A 267 -17.11 19.38 -12.45
C LEU A 267 -17.56 18.54 -11.26
N THR A 268 -16.81 18.55 -10.16
CA THR A 268 -17.19 17.86 -8.92
C THR A 268 -18.44 18.48 -8.30
N THR A 269 -18.60 19.80 -8.29
CA THR A 269 -19.84 20.45 -7.82
C THR A 269 -21.03 20.00 -8.65
N ALA A 270 -20.92 20.05 -9.99
CA ALA A 270 -22.00 19.60 -10.88
C ALA A 270 -22.35 18.11 -10.68
N LEU A 271 -21.36 17.26 -10.43
CA LEU A 271 -21.56 15.84 -10.13
C LEU A 271 -22.34 15.64 -8.82
N ILE A 272 -21.96 16.35 -7.75
CA ILE A 272 -22.66 16.28 -6.46
C ILE A 272 -24.09 16.78 -6.60
N ASP A 273 -24.30 17.94 -7.24
CA ASP A 273 -25.63 18.51 -7.45
C ASP A 273 -26.54 17.54 -8.23
N GLY A 274 -26.02 16.93 -9.29
CA GLY A 274 -26.73 15.92 -10.08
C GLY A 274 -27.11 14.66 -9.30
N MET A 275 -26.29 14.25 -8.33
CA MET A 275 -26.61 13.11 -7.44
C MET A 275 -27.71 13.47 -6.43
N THR A 276 -27.74 14.71 -5.95
CA THR A 276 -28.75 15.18 -4.99
C THR A 276 -30.13 15.48 -5.60
N HIS A 277 -30.20 15.58 -6.95
CA HIS A 277 -31.43 15.81 -7.69
C HIS A 277 -31.77 14.61 -8.61
N PRO A 278 -32.38 13.52 -8.09
CA PRO A 278 -32.59 12.27 -8.82
C PRO A 278 -33.60 12.36 -9.98
N GLU A 279 -34.26 13.50 -10.18
CA GLU A 279 -35.33 13.70 -11.17
C GLU A 279 -34.85 13.54 -12.63
N HIS A 280 -33.53 13.53 -12.88
CA HIS A 280 -32.94 13.35 -14.20
C HIS A 280 -32.54 11.90 -14.54
N LEU A 281 -32.51 10.98 -13.59
CA LEU A 281 -32.04 9.60 -13.81
C LEU A 281 -33.16 8.57 -14.01
N SER A 282 -34.43 8.91 -13.76
CA SER A 282 -35.55 7.97 -13.92
C SER A 282 -36.07 7.84 -15.37
N ALA A 283 -35.41 8.45 -16.36
CA ALA A 283 -35.86 8.48 -17.75
C ALA A 283 -34.87 7.82 -18.73
N GLN A 284 -34.24 6.71 -18.35
CA GLN A 284 -33.49 5.89 -19.31
C GLN A 284 -33.96 4.43 -19.24
N ASP A 285 -34.50 4.00 -20.39
CA ASP A 285 -34.96 2.65 -20.69
C ASP A 285 -33.96 1.57 -20.22
N PRO A 286 -34.47 0.36 -19.86
CA PRO A 286 -33.61 -0.75 -19.50
C PRO A 286 -32.61 -1.08 -20.64
N PRO A 287 -31.38 -1.50 -20.31
CA PRO A 287 -30.34 -1.76 -21.30
C PRO A 287 -30.82 -2.81 -22.30
N ARG A 288 -30.76 -2.47 -23.60
CA ARG A 288 -31.03 -3.41 -24.69
C ARG A 288 -30.02 -4.57 -24.57
N PRO A 289 -30.48 -5.84 -24.56
CA PRO A 289 -29.58 -6.98 -24.34
C PRO A 289 -28.52 -7.04 -25.44
N LEU A 290 -27.26 -7.10 -25.03
CA LEU A 290 -26.12 -7.30 -25.92
C LEU A 290 -26.17 -8.74 -26.45
N GLY A 291 -26.38 -8.89 -27.75
CA GLY A 291 -26.19 -10.15 -28.46
C GLY A 291 -27.46 -10.81 -28.97
N GLN A 292 -27.96 -10.36 -30.12
CA GLN A 292 -28.50 -11.27 -31.12
C GLN A 292 -27.84 -10.91 -32.46
N SER A 293 -26.88 -11.75 -32.85
CA SER A 293 -26.41 -11.92 -34.21
C SER A 293 -27.09 -13.14 -34.80
#